data_AF-A0AAD5BKQ3-F1
#
_entry.id   AF-A0AAD5BKQ3-F1
#
_cell.length_a   1.000
_cell.length_b   1.000
_cell.length_c   1.000
_cell.angle_alpha   90.00
_cell.angle_beta   90.00
_cell.angle_gamma   90.00
#
_symmetry.space_group_name_H-M   'P 1'
#
loop_
_entity.id
_entity.type
_entity.pdbx_description
1 polymer ?
#
loop_
_entity_poly.entity_id
_entity_poly.type
_entity_poly.pdbx_seq_one_letter_code
_entity_poly.pdbx_strand_id
1 'polypeptide(L)'
;DQLILYGQSVGSGPTIDLASRLPDLRGVVLHSPILSGLRVLHPVKRTYWFDIYKNIEKIGLVNCPVLVIHGTSDEVVDHSHGKQLWELCKNKYEPLWLKGGGHCNLEFYPEFIRHLKKFVLALGKSKLSTNGSKDPTPGVENQKKSSETETTGPADTFELRPDLPEVARNSLDSRLEKSKKPNKPEKSRMSVDIFRRRKGLAW
;
A
#
# COMPACT_ATOMS: atom_id res chain seq x y z
N ASP A 1 12.47 11.64 8.76
CA ASP A 1 11.76 10.54 8.07
C ASP A 1 10.26 10.78 7.95
N GLN A 2 9.81 10.89 6.68
CA GLN A 2 8.42 11.13 6.23
C GLN A 2 8.00 10.03 5.22
N LEU A 3 8.60 8.84 5.30
CA LEU A 3 8.38 7.79 4.30
C LEU A 3 7.17 6.92 4.67
N ILE A 4 6.23 6.82 3.74
CA ILE A 4 5.10 5.88 3.78
C ILE A 4 5.32 4.90 2.64
N LEU A 5 5.31 3.60 2.95
CA LEU A 5 5.34 2.58 1.90
C LEU A 5 3.91 2.27 1.44
N TYR A 6 3.74 2.10 0.15
CA TYR A 6 2.46 1.75 -0.46
C TYR A 6 2.66 0.51 -1.33
N GLY A 7 1.85 -0.53 -1.12
CA GLY A 7 1.88 -1.75 -1.92
C GLY A 7 0.49 -2.16 -2.34
N GLN A 8 0.27 -2.32 -3.65
CA GLN A 8 -0.97 -2.83 -4.22
C GLN A 8 -0.79 -4.27 -4.69
N SER A 9 -1.75 -5.15 -4.39
CA SER A 9 -1.78 -6.53 -4.88
C SER A 9 -0.46 -7.25 -4.58
N VAL A 10 0.19 -7.83 -5.59
CA VAL A 10 1.52 -8.45 -5.50
C VAL A 10 2.59 -7.50 -4.92
N GLY A 11 2.44 -6.19 -5.11
CA GLY A 11 3.30 -5.16 -4.52
C GLY A 11 3.27 -5.15 -2.99
N SER A 12 2.27 -5.75 -2.34
CA SER A 12 2.27 -5.93 -0.88
C SER A 12 3.43 -6.80 -0.41
N GLY A 13 3.91 -7.73 -1.24
CA GLY A 13 5.05 -8.60 -0.98
C GLY A 13 6.34 -7.84 -0.63
N PRO A 14 6.95 -7.12 -1.59
CA PRO A 14 8.14 -6.32 -1.31
C PRO A 14 7.88 -5.19 -0.30
N THR A 15 6.67 -4.62 -0.26
CA THR A 15 6.32 -3.56 0.71
C THR A 15 6.38 -4.06 2.15
N ILE A 16 5.76 -5.20 2.47
CA ILE A 16 5.79 -5.77 3.83
C ILE A 16 7.19 -6.30 4.16
N ASP A 17 7.87 -6.92 3.20
CA ASP A 17 9.23 -7.40 3.37
C ASP A 17 10.20 -6.25 3.74
N LEU A 18 10.10 -5.11 3.06
CA LEU A 18 10.87 -3.92 3.40
C LEU A 18 10.43 -3.33 4.74
N ALA A 19 9.12 -3.20 4.98
CA ALA A 19 8.58 -2.65 6.22
C ALA A 19 8.94 -3.45 7.47
N SER A 20 9.12 -4.78 7.34
CA SER A 20 9.55 -5.65 8.43
C SER A 20 11.00 -5.44 8.87
N ARG A 21 11.81 -4.76 8.06
CA ARG A 21 13.25 -4.57 8.26
C ARG A 21 13.65 -3.12 8.55
N LEU A 22 12.78 -2.16 8.21
CA LEU A 22 13.04 -0.73 8.41
C LEU A 22 12.41 -0.23 9.72
N PRO A 23 13.19 0.36 10.64
CA PRO A 23 12.66 0.86 11.91
C PRO A 23 11.88 2.18 11.77
N ASP A 24 12.26 3.05 10.82
CA ASP A 24 11.84 4.47 10.80
C ASP A 24 10.78 4.81 9.74
N LEU A 25 9.86 3.88 9.47
CA LEU A 25 8.73 4.13 8.58
C LEU A 25 7.61 4.89 9.30
N ARG A 26 7.01 5.85 8.61
CA ARG A 26 5.85 6.58 9.15
C ARG A 26 4.57 5.79 9.05
N GLY A 27 4.45 4.92 8.05
CA GLY A 27 3.32 4.02 7.92
C GLY A 27 3.42 3.17 6.67
N VAL A 28 2.52 2.21 6.58
CA VAL A 28 2.36 1.33 5.43
C VAL A 28 0.91 1.35 4.98
N VAL A 29 0.69 1.44 3.67
CA VAL A 29 -0.61 1.28 3.05
C VAL A 29 -0.58 0.00 2.21
N LEU A 30 -1.50 -0.90 2.49
CA LEU A 30 -1.70 -2.15 1.78
C LEU A 30 -3.02 -2.08 1.02
N HIS A 31 -2.95 -2.03 -0.30
CA HIS A 31 -4.11 -1.99 -1.19
C HIS A 31 -4.33 -3.38 -1.83
N SER A 32 -5.47 -4.01 -1.54
CA SER A 32 -5.84 -5.35 -1.99
C SER A 32 -4.70 -6.37 -1.80
N PRO A 33 -4.09 -6.46 -0.60
CA PRO A 33 -2.84 -7.20 -0.41
C PRO A 33 -3.03 -8.71 -0.41
N ILE A 34 -1.95 -9.44 -0.66
CA ILE A 34 -1.92 -10.91 -0.66
C ILE A 34 -1.33 -11.45 0.65
N LEU A 35 -1.87 -12.54 1.19
CA LEU A 35 -1.26 -13.24 2.34
C LEU A 35 0.06 -13.94 1.96
N SER A 36 0.07 -14.54 0.78
CA SER A 36 1.23 -15.09 0.08
C SER A 36 0.87 -15.40 -1.36
N GLY A 37 1.88 -15.63 -2.22
CA GLY A 37 1.65 -15.94 -3.63
C GLY A 37 0.84 -17.23 -3.81
N LEU A 38 1.15 -18.28 -3.05
CA LEU A 38 0.43 -19.54 -3.15
C LEU A 38 -1.04 -19.40 -2.67
N ARG A 39 -1.29 -18.57 -1.66
CA ARG A 39 -2.64 -18.33 -1.12
C ARG A 39 -3.58 -17.61 -2.08
N VAL A 40 -3.04 -16.88 -3.07
CA VAL A 40 -3.84 -16.28 -4.15
C VAL A 40 -4.37 -17.36 -5.08
N LEU A 41 -3.55 -18.37 -5.38
CA LEU A 41 -3.90 -19.43 -6.34
C LEU A 41 -4.75 -20.53 -5.69
N HIS A 42 -4.46 -20.86 -4.42
CA HIS A 42 -5.09 -21.97 -3.72
C HIS A 42 -5.34 -21.63 -2.25
N PRO A 43 -6.48 -22.02 -1.66
CA PRO A 43 -6.79 -21.79 -0.24
C PRO A 43 -5.99 -22.75 0.65
N VAL A 44 -4.70 -22.47 0.81
CA VAL A 44 -3.78 -23.26 1.64
C VAL A 44 -3.72 -22.71 3.07
N LYS A 45 -3.79 -23.62 4.05
CA LYS A 45 -3.71 -23.25 5.48
C LYS A 45 -2.27 -23.09 5.96
N ARG A 46 -1.32 -23.81 5.36
CA ARG A 46 0.10 -23.81 5.73
C ARG A 46 0.91 -22.93 4.79
N THR A 47 1.95 -22.29 5.34
CA THR A 47 2.95 -21.60 4.52
C THR A 47 4.06 -22.58 4.18
N TYR A 48 4.40 -22.70 2.90
CA TYR A 48 5.42 -23.62 2.41
C TYR A 48 6.75 -22.92 2.17
N TRP A 49 7.85 -23.67 2.15
CA TRP A 49 9.19 -23.11 1.95
C TRP A 49 9.32 -22.41 0.59
N PHE A 50 8.69 -22.95 -0.46
CA PHE A 50 8.66 -22.41 -1.82
C PHE A 50 7.60 -21.32 -2.06
N ASP A 51 6.82 -20.95 -1.04
CA ASP A 51 5.83 -19.88 -1.15
C ASP A 51 6.52 -18.52 -1.21
N ILE A 52 6.09 -17.67 -2.14
CA ILE A 52 6.63 -16.32 -2.32
C ILE A 52 5.80 -15.31 -1.55
N TYR A 53 6.41 -14.18 -1.17
CA TYR A 53 5.72 -13.08 -0.49
C TYR A 53 4.93 -13.53 0.73
N LYS A 54 5.54 -14.31 1.64
CA LYS A 54 4.95 -14.83 2.89
C LYS A 54 4.57 -13.71 3.88
N ASN A 55 3.67 -12.83 3.47
CA ASN A 55 3.28 -11.62 4.18
C ASN A 55 2.65 -11.97 5.52
N ILE A 56 1.91 -13.08 5.60
CA ILE A 56 1.35 -13.61 6.84
C ILE A 56 2.41 -13.84 7.94
N GLU A 57 3.64 -14.18 7.58
CA GLU A 57 4.74 -14.41 8.53
C GLU A 57 5.47 -13.10 8.90
N LYS A 58 5.43 -12.11 8.02
CA LYS A 58 6.22 -10.87 8.14
C LYS A 58 5.44 -9.69 8.70
N ILE A 59 4.12 -9.67 8.54
CA ILE A 59 3.28 -8.51 8.91
C ILE A 59 3.35 -8.18 10.41
N GLY A 60 3.51 -9.18 11.27
CA GLY A 60 3.66 -8.99 12.71
C GLY A 60 4.97 -8.29 13.12
N LEU A 61 5.95 -8.23 12.21
CA LEU A 61 7.23 -7.55 12.42
C LEU A 61 7.18 -6.05 12.07
N VAL A 62 6.12 -5.59 11.41
CA VAL A 62 5.98 -4.19 11.00
C VAL A 62 5.67 -3.31 12.22
N ASN A 63 6.58 -2.40 12.54
CA ASN A 63 6.53 -1.57 13.75
C ASN A 63 5.87 -0.19 13.57
N CYS A 64 5.39 0.13 12.38
CA CYS A 64 4.67 1.39 12.10
C CYS A 64 3.18 1.14 11.84
N PRO A 65 2.32 2.17 11.86
CA PRO A 65 0.90 2.02 11.58
C PRO A 65 0.64 1.46 10.17
N VAL A 66 -0.25 0.47 10.07
CA VAL A 66 -0.63 -0.17 8.81
C VAL A 66 -2.10 0.10 8.50
N LEU A 67 -2.36 0.69 7.32
CA LEU A 67 -3.68 0.80 6.73
C LEU A 67 -3.87 -0.31 5.70
N VAL A 68 -4.98 -1.06 5.79
CA VAL A 68 -5.43 -2.00 4.77
C VAL A 68 -6.66 -1.45 4.07
N ILE A 69 -6.64 -1.44 2.73
CA ILE A 69 -7.77 -1.09 1.87
C ILE A 69 -8.07 -2.28 0.97
N HIS A 70 -9.31 -2.78 0.95
CA HIS A 70 -9.67 -3.94 0.13
C HIS A 70 -11.14 -3.88 -0.28
N GLY A 71 -11.43 -4.30 -1.51
CA GLY A 71 -12.80 -4.49 -2.01
C GLY A 71 -13.45 -5.75 -1.46
N THR A 72 -14.73 -5.71 -1.09
CA THR A 72 -15.46 -6.90 -0.59
C THR A 72 -15.88 -7.87 -1.69
N SER A 73 -15.74 -7.47 -2.96
CA SER A 73 -16.10 -8.23 -4.15
C SER A 73 -14.88 -8.42 -5.05
N ASP A 74 -13.70 -8.49 -4.44
CA ASP A 74 -12.44 -8.76 -5.13
C ASP A 74 -12.35 -10.24 -5.51
N GLU A 75 -12.49 -10.52 -6.81
CA GLU A 75 -12.43 -11.87 -7.38
C GLU A 75 -11.00 -12.34 -7.70
N VAL A 76 -10.01 -11.45 -7.61
CA VAL A 76 -8.59 -11.77 -7.89
C VAL A 76 -7.88 -12.12 -6.59
N VAL A 77 -8.12 -11.34 -5.54
CA VAL A 77 -7.58 -11.55 -4.21
C VAL A 77 -8.71 -11.41 -3.22
N ASP A 78 -9.20 -12.54 -2.70
CA ASP A 78 -10.31 -12.53 -1.75
C ASP A 78 -10.04 -11.60 -0.56
N HIS A 79 -11.04 -10.83 -0.13
CA HIS A 79 -10.90 -9.81 0.92
C HIS A 79 -10.47 -10.38 2.27
N SER A 80 -10.61 -11.69 2.49
CA SER A 80 -10.07 -12.37 3.66
C SER A 80 -8.56 -12.22 3.78
N HIS A 81 -7.83 -12.01 2.68
CA HIS A 81 -6.40 -11.74 2.70
C HIS A 81 -6.10 -10.43 3.45
N GLY A 82 -6.78 -9.35 3.06
CA GLY A 82 -6.68 -8.06 3.72
C GLY A 82 -7.10 -8.14 5.19
N LYS A 83 -8.21 -8.82 5.50
CA LYS A 83 -8.69 -8.98 6.88
C LYS A 83 -7.69 -9.71 7.77
N GLN A 84 -7.11 -10.82 7.29
CA GLN A 84 -6.14 -11.59 8.05
C GLN A 84 -4.85 -10.80 8.27
N LEU A 85 -4.34 -10.11 7.25
CA LEU A 85 -3.15 -9.26 7.42
C LEU A 85 -3.41 -8.13 8.43
N TRP A 86 -4.57 -7.48 8.34
CA TRP A 86 -4.94 -6.44 9.28
C TRP A 86 -5.00 -6.97 10.72
N GLU A 87 -5.62 -8.14 10.94
CA GLU A 87 -5.70 -8.74 12.27
C GLU A 87 -4.33 -9.12 12.85
N LEU A 88 -3.37 -9.46 12.00
CA LEU A 88 -2.01 -9.81 12.41
C LEU A 88 -1.07 -8.61 12.57
N CYS A 89 -1.48 -7.40 12.17
CA CYS A 89 -0.66 -6.20 12.33
C CYS A 89 -0.44 -5.87 13.81
N LYS A 90 0.78 -5.48 14.18
CA LYS A 90 1.09 -4.97 15.52
C LYS A 90 0.45 -3.60 15.78
N ASN A 91 0.57 -2.69 14.81
CA ASN A 91 -0.01 -1.35 14.88
C ASN A 91 -1.07 -1.18 13.78
N LYS A 92 -2.32 -1.49 14.14
CA LYS A 92 -3.48 -1.45 13.23
C LYS A 92 -4.01 -0.03 13.12
N TYR A 93 -4.10 0.50 11.90
CA TYR A 93 -4.98 1.64 11.61
C TYR A 93 -6.35 1.13 11.15
N GLU A 94 -7.41 1.93 11.28
CA GLU A 94 -8.76 1.54 10.86
C GLU A 94 -8.77 1.15 9.36
N PRO A 95 -9.18 -0.07 9.01
CA PRO A 95 -9.14 -0.54 7.63
C PRO A 95 -10.29 0.06 6.82
N LEU A 96 -10.15 0.07 5.50
CA LEU A 96 -11.21 0.44 4.58
C LEU A 96 -11.66 -0.76 3.75
N TRP A 97 -12.85 -1.28 4.08
CA TRP A 97 -13.52 -2.33 3.31
C TRP A 97 -14.53 -1.70 2.34
N LEU A 98 -14.21 -1.68 1.05
CA LEU A 98 -15.06 -1.07 0.03
C LEU A 98 -16.13 -2.06 -0.43
N LYS A 99 -17.38 -1.81 0.00
CA LYS A 99 -18.52 -2.67 -0.35
C LYS A 99 -18.74 -2.66 -1.86
N GLY A 100 -18.71 -3.84 -2.48
CA GLY A 100 -18.85 -4.00 -3.93
C GLY A 100 -17.60 -3.65 -4.74
N GLY A 101 -16.51 -3.22 -4.09
CA GLY A 101 -15.23 -2.97 -4.76
C GLY A 101 -14.56 -4.28 -5.21
N GLY A 102 -13.96 -4.26 -6.39
CA GLY A 102 -13.14 -5.33 -6.95
C GLY A 102 -11.63 -5.01 -6.86
N HIS A 103 -10.80 -5.75 -7.60
CA HIS A 103 -9.34 -5.67 -7.41
C HIS A 103 -8.67 -4.35 -7.87
N CYS A 104 -9.14 -3.78 -8.98
CA CYS A 104 -8.49 -2.67 -9.69
C CYS A 104 -9.40 -1.46 -9.88
N ASN A 105 -10.43 -1.29 -9.06
CA ASN A 105 -11.40 -0.20 -9.20
C ASN A 105 -11.61 0.60 -7.91
N LEU A 106 -10.83 0.32 -6.86
CA LEU A 106 -11.07 0.90 -5.53
C LEU A 106 -10.82 2.41 -5.51
N GLU A 107 -9.89 2.91 -6.32
CA GLU A 107 -9.56 4.33 -6.43
C GLU A 107 -10.71 5.18 -6.97
N PHE A 108 -11.68 4.57 -7.67
CA PHE A 108 -12.87 5.27 -8.15
C PHE A 108 -13.90 5.51 -7.05
N TYR A 109 -13.77 4.86 -5.89
CA TYR A 109 -14.66 5.07 -4.75
C TYR A 109 -14.22 6.34 -4.00
N PRO A 110 -15.12 7.31 -3.76
CA PRO A 110 -14.77 8.54 -3.04
C PRO A 110 -14.27 8.28 -1.60
N GLU A 111 -14.70 7.16 -1.00
CA GLU A 111 -14.20 6.63 0.27
C GLU A 111 -12.68 6.44 0.27
N PHE A 112 -12.11 5.96 -0.84
CA PHE A 112 -10.71 5.58 -0.94
C PHE A 112 -9.79 6.77 -0.63
N ILE A 113 -9.93 7.85 -1.40
CA ILE A 113 -9.06 9.02 -1.25
C ILE A 113 -9.34 9.74 0.08
N ARG A 114 -10.59 9.75 0.53
CA ARG A 114 -10.99 10.34 1.81
C ARG A 114 -10.33 9.62 2.98
N HIS A 115 -10.33 8.30 2.99
CA HIS A 115 -9.72 7.50 4.05
C HIS A 115 -8.19 7.54 4.00
N LEU A 116 -7.61 7.47 2.81
CA LEU A 116 -6.16 7.60 2.63
C LEU A 116 -5.65 8.96 3.15
N LYS A 117 -6.35 10.05 2.85
CA LYS A 117 -6.05 11.38 3.40
C LYS A 117 -6.13 11.40 4.92
N LYS A 118 -7.18 10.81 5.51
CA LYS A 118 -7.31 10.70 6.98
C LYS A 118 -6.13 9.97 7.60
N PHE A 119 -5.70 8.85 6.99
CA PHE A 119 -4.54 8.10 7.45
C PHE A 119 -3.27 8.96 7.42
N VAL A 120 -2.94 9.58 6.30
CA VAL A 120 -1.74 10.43 6.16
C VAL A 120 -1.74 11.58 7.18
N LEU A 121 -2.89 12.24 7.38
CA LEU A 121 -3.03 13.31 8.38
C LEU A 121 -2.86 12.79 9.81
N ALA A 122 -3.39 11.60 10.12
CA ALA A 122 -3.23 10.97 11.43
C ALA A 122 -1.76 10.64 11.74
N LEU A 123 -1.01 10.16 10.73
CA LEU A 123 0.43 9.95 10.86
C LEU A 123 1.18 11.24 11.18
N GLY A 124 0.75 12.39 10.61
CA GLY A 124 1.32 13.71 10.86
C GLY A 124 1.22 14.16 12.33
N LYS A 125 0.08 13.87 12.99
CA LYS A 125 -0.20 14.28 14.37
C LYS A 125 0.55 13.46 15.42
N SER A 126 0.83 12.18 15.14
CA SER A 126 1.44 11.24 16.09
C SER A 126 2.83 11.66 16.61
N LYS A 127 3.61 12.45 15.86
CA LYS A 127 4.91 12.97 16.34
C LYS A 127 4.80 14.09 17.37
N LEU A 128 3.70 14.83 17.38
CA LEU A 128 3.53 16.00 18.25
C LEU A 128 3.17 15.60 19.69
N SER A 129 2.59 14.41 19.90
CA SER A 129 2.21 13.94 21.23
C SER A 129 3.33 13.22 22.00
N THR A 130 4.49 12.96 21.39
CA THR A 130 5.59 12.20 22.02
C THR A 130 6.76 13.07 22.49
N ASN A 131 6.75 14.38 22.21
CA ASN A 131 7.83 15.31 22.57
C ASN A 131 7.45 16.32 23.67
N GLY A 132 6.47 16.01 24.52
CA GLY A 132 5.93 16.94 25.51
C GLY A 132 5.70 16.33 26.88
N SER A 133 6.74 15.80 27.52
CA SER A 133 6.72 15.46 28.95
C SER A 133 8.05 15.87 29.58
N LYS A 134 8.25 17.17 29.78
CA LYS A 134 9.11 17.67 30.87
C LYS A 134 8.17 18.23 31.92
N ASP A 135 8.31 17.72 33.14
CA ASP A 135 7.64 18.19 34.35
C ASP A 135 7.62 19.72 34.44
N PRO A 136 6.53 20.28 34.98
CA PRO A 136 6.74 21.10 36.17
C PRO A 136 5.63 20.91 37.22
N THR A 137 6.03 20.91 38.49
CA THR A 137 5.18 21.27 39.64
C THR A 137 6.03 22.03 40.66
N PRO A 138 5.44 22.78 41.61
CA PRO A 138 4.30 23.69 41.51
C PRO A 138 4.62 25.10 42.07
N GLY A 139 3.81 26.10 41.73
CA GLY A 139 3.90 27.46 42.31
C GLY A 139 2.57 28.22 42.19
N VAL A 140 2.00 28.57 43.34
CA VAL A 140 0.64 29.03 43.66
C VAL A 140 0.35 30.52 43.33
N GLU A 141 -0.90 30.80 42.92
CA GLU A 141 -1.71 32.06 42.98
C GLU A 141 -1.20 33.35 42.27
N ASN A 142 -2.00 34.28 41.70
CA ASN A 142 -3.36 34.72 42.01
C ASN A 142 -4.01 35.54 40.85
N GLN A 143 -5.34 35.57 40.87
CA GLN A 143 -6.41 36.35 40.19
C GLN A 143 -6.09 37.65 39.38
N LYS A 144 -6.77 37.88 38.23
CA LYS A 144 -7.95 38.79 38.07
C LYS A 144 -8.48 38.94 36.62
N LYS A 145 -9.78 38.62 36.46
CA LYS A 145 -10.94 39.21 35.73
C LYS A 145 -10.79 40.10 34.46
N SER A 146 -11.65 39.73 33.48
CA SER A 146 -12.47 40.52 32.52
C SER A 146 -11.83 41.34 31.39
N SER A 147 -12.21 41.06 30.13
CA SER A 147 -13.32 41.74 29.42
C SER A 147 -13.47 41.21 27.98
N GLU A 148 -14.71 41.28 27.50
CA GLU A 148 -15.24 40.84 26.20
C GLU A 148 -14.88 41.83 25.08
N THR A 149 -14.72 41.39 23.83
CA THR A 149 -15.52 41.90 22.68
C THR A 149 -15.32 41.07 21.41
N GLU A 150 -16.43 40.84 20.72
CA GLU A 150 -16.59 40.26 19.39
C GLU A 150 -16.01 41.17 18.30
N THR A 151 -15.52 40.63 17.16
CA THR A 151 -16.04 40.96 15.80
C THR A 151 -15.37 40.14 14.67
N THR A 152 -16.20 39.42 13.91
CA THR A 152 -16.25 39.32 12.43
C THR A 152 -14.97 39.10 11.59
N GLY A 153 -14.95 38.00 10.82
CA GLY A 153 -14.27 37.93 9.51
C GLY A 153 -15.01 38.76 8.43
N PRO A 154 -14.60 38.78 7.14
CA PRO A 154 -14.28 37.57 6.36
C PRO A 154 -13.23 37.71 5.23
N ALA A 155 -13.10 36.62 4.48
CA ALA A 155 -12.78 36.50 3.05
C ALA A 155 -11.31 36.41 2.61
N ASP A 156 -10.92 35.16 2.36
CA ASP A 156 -9.83 34.77 1.47
C ASP A 156 -10.07 35.28 0.05
N THR A 157 -9.12 36.04 -0.48
CA THR A 157 -8.94 36.27 -1.91
C THR A 157 -7.45 36.38 -2.15
N PHE A 158 -6.86 35.36 -2.80
CA PHE A 158 -5.58 35.53 -3.45
C PHE A 158 -5.58 34.76 -4.77
N GLU A 159 -5.64 35.52 -5.86
CA GLU A 159 -5.41 35.06 -7.22
C GLU A 159 -4.04 35.54 -7.71
N LEU A 160 -3.48 34.76 -8.66
CA LEU A 160 -2.38 35.04 -9.61
C LEU A 160 -0.95 34.96 -9.02
N ARG A 161 0.03 34.26 -9.61
CA ARG A 161 0.29 33.90 -11.01
C ARG A 161 1.30 32.73 -11.12
N PRO A 162 1.42 32.10 -12.30
CA PRO A 162 2.27 30.94 -12.57
C PRO A 162 3.67 31.39 -12.95
N ASP A 163 4.70 30.65 -12.55
CA ASP A 163 6.00 30.60 -13.22
C ASP A 163 6.84 29.49 -12.56
N LEU A 164 7.01 28.36 -13.23
CA LEU A 164 8.19 27.49 -13.08
C LEU A 164 8.34 26.65 -14.37
N PRO A 165 9.58 26.47 -14.86
CA PRO A 165 9.87 26.09 -16.23
C PRO A 165 9.63 24.61 -16.53
N GLU A 166 9.21 24.39 -17.77
CA GLU A 166 8.92 23.10 -18.41
C GLU A 166 10.19 22.22 -18.47
N VAL A 167 10.24 21.17 -17.64
CA VAL A 167 11.29 20.15 -17.75
C VAL A 167 10.91 19.19 -18.86
N ALA A 168 11.63 19.32 -19.98
CA ALA A 168 11.52 18.45 -21.15
C ALA A 168 11.71 16.98 -20.78
N ARG A 169 10.69 16.16 -21.06
CA ARG A 169 10.77 14.70 -21.02
C ARG A 169 11.47 14.22 -22.28
N ASN A 170 12.71 13.77 -22.16
CA ASN A 170 13.38 13.08 -23.27
C ASN A 170 12.79 11.67 -23.41
N SER A 171 11.99 11.49 -24.46
CA SER A 171 11.48 10.22 -24.94
C SER A 171 12.65 9.33 -25.42
N LEU A 172 12.81 8.16 -24.81
CA LEU A 172 13.68 7.10 -25.33
C LEU A 172 12.89 6.30 -26.37
N ASP A 173 12.72 6.91 -27.55
CA ASP A 173 12.30 6.15 -28.73
C ASP A 173 12.91 6.78 -29.98
N SER A 174 14.13 6.35 -30.31
CA SER A 174 14.72 6.45 -31.66
C SER A 174 16.13 5.87 -31.66
N ARG A 175 16.24 4.56 -31.88
CA ARG A 175 17.41 3.97 -32.56
C ARG A 175 17.11 2.58 -33.12
N LEU A 176 16.10 2.54 -33.98
CA LEU A 176 16.06 1.59 -35.09
C LEU A 176 16.81 2.24 -36.26
N GLU A 177 17.98 1.69 -36.60
CA GLU A 177 18.22 1.09 -37.93
C GLU A 177 19.71 0.76 -38.16
N LYS A 178 19.90 -0.47 -38.69
CA LYS A 178 21.00 -1.00 -39.53
C LYS A 178 22.43 -1.12 -38.98
N SER A 179 22.83 -2.36 -38.72
CA SER A 179 23.95 -2.95 -39.47
C SER A 179 23.88 -4.49 -39.57
N LYS A 180 24.51 -5.02 -40.62
CA LYS A 180 24.29 -6.29 -41.34
C LYS A 180 24.82 -7.57 -40.65
N LYS A 181 24.21 -8.72 -41.00
CA LYS A 181 24.57 -10.13 -40.65
C LYS A 181 25.93 -10.58 -41.20
N PRO A 182 26.47 -11.73 -40.70
CA PRO A 182 26.43 -12.93 -41.55
C PRO A 182 25.99 -14.24 -40.84
N ASN A 183 25.73 -15.24 -41.69
CA ASN A 183 24.99 -16.49 -41.52
C ASN A 183 25.59 -17.57 -40.60
N LYS A 184 24.71 -18.34 -39.93
CA LYS A 184 24.76 -19.82 -39.86
C LYS A 184 23.36 -20.39 -39.53
N PRO A 185 22.98 -21.58 -40.06
CA PRO A 185 21.61 -22.07 -40.00
C PRO A 185 21.41 -23.00 -38.78
N GLU A 186 20.28 -22.88 -38.10
CA GLU A 186 19.82 -23.92 -37.18
C GLU A 186 18.35 -24.26 -37.43
N LYS A 187 18.07 -25.55 -37.31
CA LYS A 187 17.02 -26.30 -37.99
C LYS A 187 15.62 -26.03 -37.40
N SER A 188 14.64 -26.00 -38.29
CA SER A 188 13.22 -26.15 -38.00
C SER A 188 12.95 -27.49 -37.31
N ARG A 189 12.01 -27.49 -36.34
CA ARG A 189 10.95 -28.49 -36.26
C ARG A 189 9.81 -28.05 -35.35
N MET A 190 8.63 -28.52 -35.73
CA MET A 190 7.30 -28.00 -35.46
C MET A 190 6.70 -28.46 -34.14
N SER A 191 5.67 -27.69 -33.73
CA SER A 191 4.54 -28.07 -32.87
C SER A 191 4.01 -29.49 -33.12
N VAL A 192 3.69 -30.21 -32.04
CA VAL A 192 2.69 -31.30 -32.05
C VAL A 192 1.90 -31.30 -30.73
N ASP A 193 0.61 -31.48 -30.93
CA ASP A 193 -0.57 -31.54 -30.08
C ASP A 193 -0.59 -32.48 -28.86
N ILE A 194 -1.46 -32.09 -27.92
CA ILE A 194 -2.59 -32.85 -27.34
C ILE A 194 -2.53 -34.39 -27.50
N PHE A 195 -2.41 -35.10 -26.38
CA PHE A 195 -2.93 -36.47 -26.13
C PHE A 195 -2.68 -36.76 -24.63
N ARG A 196 -3.50 -37.44 -23.82
CA ARG A 196 -4.81 -38.06 -23.93
C ARG A 196 -5.20 -38.42 -22.48
N ARG A 197 -6.48 -38.29 -22.13
CA ARG A 197 -7.08 -39.05 -21.02
C ARG A 197 -6.82 -40.56 -21.21
N ARG A 198 -6.44 -41.26 -20.14
CA ARG A 198 -6.80 -42.68 -19.98
C ARG A 198 -6.99 -43.04 -18.51
N LYS A 199 -8.14 -43.64 -18.24
CA LYS A 199 -8.53 -44.35 -17.01
C LYS A 199 -7.76 -45.68 -16.90
N GLY A 200 -7.61 -46.17 -15.66
CA GLY A 200 -7.30 -47.57 -15.26
C GLY A 200 -6.63 -47.57 -13.89
N LEU A 201 -7.30 -47.87 -12.75
CA LEU A 201 -7.71 -49.16 -12.16
C LEU A 201 -6.56 -50.11 -11.74
N ALA A 202 -6.63 -50.51 -10.45
CA ALA A 202 -5.91 -51.57 -9.71
C ALA A 202 -4.38 -51.37 -9.55
N TRP A 203 -3.79 -51.50 -8.36
CA TRP A 203 -4.05 -52.38 -7.22
C TRP A 203 -3.97 -51.65 -5.88
#